data_AF-A0A352AIU5-F1
#
_entry.id   AF-A0A352AIU5-F1
#
_cell.length_a   1.000
_cell.length_b   1.000
_cell.length_c   1.000
_cell.angle_alpha   90.00
_cell.angle_beta   90.00
_cell.angle_gamma   90.00
#
_symmetry.space_group_name_H-M   'P 1'
#
loop_
_entity.id
_entity.type
_entity.pdbx_description
1 polymer ?
#
loop_
_entity_poly.entity_id
_entity_poly.type
_entity_poly.pdbx_seq_one_letter_code
_entity_poly.pdbx_strand_id
1 'polypeptide(L)'
;MGKPFGMGAVEIEYDLYLSDRTSRYSNLFDSDCWKTAEALTNLTDEKDFVKAFEEFILDEKMGISEKDHPDGQRATCLKEVPRIKMLLAMLRCDRTPDTEQTRYMMIKPDNEYKNRPVLPTPLQVAGVEDNRRLNNPVSPVVQKKDNVVKSERQVEIAKAVQSTKVEIEQVLDAIVISIKGNKVTYQLLEVVKLTEKEPSKAASLQEGQVVQVKITALKEDGSIKSVKFVD
;
A
#
# COMPACT_ATOMS: atom_id res chain seq x y z
N MET A 1 4.13 6.51 28.38
CA MET A 1 3.15 7.60 28.20
C MET A 1 3.94 8.87 27.94
N GLY A 2 4.00 9.32 26.70
CA GLY A 2 4.80 10.49 26.34
C GLY A 2 4.15 11.21 25.16
N LYS A 3 3.31 12.18 25.46
CA LYS A 3 3.12 13.37 24.63
C LYS A 3 2.77 14.53 25.56
N PRO A 4 3.66 15.51 25.73
CA PRO A 4 3.24 16.86 26.02
C PRO A 4 3.17 17.65 24.71
N PHE A 5 2.02 18.26 24.47
CA PHE A 5 1.85 19.58 23.87
C PHE A 5 2.57 19.93 22.55
N GLY A 6 1.77 20.01 21.48
CA GLY A 6 2.11 20.64 20.20
C GLY A 6 2.65 19.66 19.16
N MET A 7 2.08 19.65 17.95
CA MET A 7 2.89 19.34 16.77
C MET A 7 4.08 20.29 16.86
N GLY A 8 5.30 19.78 17.06
CA GLY A 8 6.50 20.61 17.15
C GLY A 8 6.64 21.38 15.84
N ALA A 9 6.11 22.60 15.81
CA ALA A 9 6.26 23.51 14.70
C ALA A 9 7.67 24.08 14.79
N VAL A 10 8.43 23.94 13.71
CA VAL A 10 9.77 24.50 13.57
C VAL A 10 9.65 25.64 12.59
N GLU A 11 10.05 26.83 13.03
CA GLU A 11 10.25 27.96 12.13
C GLU A 11 11.44 27.68 11.22
N ILE A 12 11.28 27.94 9.93
CA ILE A 12 12.33 27.76 8.93
C ILE A 12 12.68 29.14 8.39
N GLU A 13 13.83 29.63 8.82
CA GLU A 13 14.52 30.76 8.17
C GLU A 13 15.45 30.20 7.08
N TYR A 14 15.56 30.90 5.95
CA TYR A 14 16.38 30.45 4.84
C TYR A 14 17.12 31.60 4.17
N ASP A 15 18.34 31.28 3.70
CA ASP A 15 19.11 32.07 2.76
C ASP A 15 19.19 31.31 1.43
N LEU A 16 18.97 31.99 0.31
CA LEU A 16 19.07 31.38 -1.01
C LEU A 16 20.44 31.64 -1.64
N TYR A 17 21.13 30.56 -1.99
CA TYR A 17 22.39 30.59 -2.72
C TYR A 17 22.23 29.94 -4.08
N LEU A 18 22.65 30.64 -5.15
CA LEU A 18 22.77 30.03 -6.48
C LEU A 18 24.18 29.47 -6.66
N SER A 19 24.24 28.18 -7.00
CA SER A 19 25.51 27.48 -7.21
C SER A 19 25.82 27.36 -8.70
N ASP A 20 26.96 27.90 -9.13
CA ASP A 20 27.55 27.61 -10.43
C ASP A 20 28.37 26.31 -10.35
N ARG A 21 27.75 25.20 -10.75
CA ARG A 21 28.38 23.88 -10.73
C ARG A 21 29.60 23.81 -11.65
N THR A 22 29.59 24.49 -12.80
CA THR A 22 30.73 24.46 -13.73
C THR A 22 31.94 25.13 -13.08
N SER A 23 31.75 26.30 -12.47
CA SER A 23 32.81 26.99 -11.72
C SER A 23 33.26 26.19 -10.50
N ARG A 24 32.33 25.58 -9.75
CA ARG A 24 32.64 24.74 -8.58
C ARG A 24 33.54 23.56 -8.93
N TYR A 25 33.27 22.87 -10.04
CA TYR A 25 34.04 21.70 -10.45
C TYR A 25 35.26 22.04 -11.33
N SER A 26 35.42 23.29 -11.76
CA SER A 26 36.62 23.74 -12.47
C SER A 26 37.82 23.96 -11.55
N ASN A 27 37.58 24.27 -10.27
CA ASN A 27 38.61 24.44 -9.26
C ASN A 27 38.07 24.12 -7.87
N LEU A 28 38.71 23.20 -7.15
CA LEU A 28 38.25 22.70 -5.85
C LEU A 28 38.56 23.66 -4.69
N PHE A 29 39.66 24.42 -4.78
CA PHE A 29 40.17 25.23 -3.68
C PHE A 29 40.16 26.72 -4.03
N ASP A 30 39.78 27.54 -3.05
CA ASP A 30 39.98 28.98 -3.04
C ASP A 30 40.78 29.34 -1.79
N SER A 31 42.06 29.64 -1.97
CA SER A 31 43.05 29.73 -0.88
C SER A 31 43.07 28.46 -0.02
N ASP A 32 42.90 28.56 1.30
CA ASP A 32 42.86 27.42 2.24
C ASP A 32 41.44 26.85 2.44
N CYS A 33 40.47 27.27 1.63
CA CYS A 33 39.06 26.87 1.75
C CYS A 33 38.53 26.18 0.50
N TRP A 34 37.40 25.48 0.64
CA TRP A 34 36.69 24.91 -0.51
C TRP A 34 36.02 26.00 -1.33
N LYS A 35 36.22 25.98 -2.64
CA LYS A 35 35.50 26.88 -3.55
C LYS A 35 34.06 26.37 -3.70
N THR A 36 33.10 27.07 -3.10
CA THR A 36 31.67 26.71 -3.19
C THR A 36 31.02 27.17 -4.50
N ALA A 37 31.54 28.25 -5.09
CA ALA A 37 30.99 28.94 -6.26
C ALA A 37 29.48 29.27 -6.08
N GLU A 38 29.15 29.70 -4.87
CA GLU A 38 27.80 30.09 -4.46
C GLU A 38 27.72 31.61 -4.32
N ALA A 39 26.69 32.21 -4.91
CA ALA A 39 26.38 33.62 -4.73
C ALA A 39 25.11 33.75 -3.89
N LEU A 40 25.16 34.55 -2.82
CA LEU A 40 23.98 34.91 -2.05
C LEU A 40 23.05 35.73 -2.94
N THR A 41 21.81 35.29 -3.05
CA THR A 41 20.82 35.94 -3.91
C THR A 41 19.96 36.90 -3.10
N ASN A 42 19.61 38.04 -3.70
CA ASN A 42 18.72 39.00 -3.06
C ASN A 42 17.28 38.47 -3.03
N LEU A 43 16.54 38.78 -1.96
CA LEU A 43 15.14 38.37 -1.79
C LEU A 43 14.19 38.89 -2.88
N THR A 44 14.58 39.91 -3.64
CA THR A 44 13.79 40.45 -4.76
C THR A 44 13.50 39.41 -5.84
N ASP A 45 14.40 38.42 -5.98
CA ASP A 45 14.33 37.37 -7.00
C ASP A 45 13.56 36.12 -6.53
N GLU A 46 13.12 36.06 -5.27
CA GLU A 46 12.47 34.88 -4.68
C GLU A 46 11.26 34.43 -5.50
N LYS A 47 10.40 35.38 -5.87
CA LYS A 47 9.19 35.09 -6.65
C LYS A 47 9.52 34.49 -8.01
N ASP A 48 10.62 34.92 -8.62
CA ASP A 48 11.06 34.41 -9.91
C ASP A 48 11.61 33.00 -9.78
N PHE A 49 12.31 32.66 -8.69
CA PHE A 49 12.74 31.29 -8.42
C PHE A 49 11.57 30.36 -8.09
N VAL A 50 10.62 30.80 -7.27
CA VAL A 50 9.42 30.02 -6.95
C VAL A 50 8.65 29.75 -8.24
N LYS A 51 8.52 30.76 -9.10
CA LYS A 51 7.87 30.62 -10.41
C LYS A 51 8.63 29.67 -11.33
N ALA A 52 9.95 29.83 -11.47
CA ALA A 52 10.77 28.94 -12.30
C ALA A 52 10.73 27.48 -11.82
N PHE A 53 10.71 27.27 -10.49
CA PHE A 53 10.55 25.96 -9.88
C PHE A 53 9.16 25.37 -10.18
N GLU A 54 8.11 26.16 -10.02
CA GLU A 54 6.73 25.76 -10.32
C GLU A 54 6.55 25.40 -11.80
N GLU A 55 7.09 26.21 -12.72
CA GLU A 55 7.10 25.92 -14.15
C GLU A 55 7.84 24.60 -14.45
N PHE A 56 9.00 24.37 -13.84
CA PHE A 56 9.75 23.13 -14.01
C PHE A 56 8.98 21.90 -13.49
N ILE A 57 8.40 21.99 -12.29
CA ILE A 57 7.66 20.88 -11.67
C ILE A 57 6.40 20.54 -12.47
N LEU A 58 5.75 21.53 -13.08
CA LEU A 58 4.54 21.36 -13.88
C LEU A 58 4.81 21.09 -15.37
N ASP A 59 6.09 21.06 -15.78
CA ASP A 59 6.50 20.81 -17.15
C ASP A 59 5.97 19.45 -17.67
N GLU A 60 5.60 19.42 -18.95
CA GLU A 60 4.99 18.24 -19.59
C GLU A 60 5.94 17.04 -19.67
N LYS A 61 7.24 17.28 -19.85
CA LYS A 61 8.22 16.25 -20.18
C LYS A 61 9.15 15.95 -19.01
N MET A 62 9.48 16.98 -18.23
CA MET A 62 10.49 16.93 -17.16
C MET A 62 9.89 16.98 -15.76
N GLY A 63 8.62 17.40 -15.64
CA GLY A 63 7.94 17.62 -14.39
C GLY A 63 7.37 16.35 -13.76
N ILE A 64 6.34 16.54 -12.92
CA ILE A 64 5.63 15.45 -12.23
C ILE A 64 4.86 14.56 -13.21
N SER A 65 4.56 13.34 -12.76
CA SER A 65 3.81 12.38 -13.58
C SER A 65 2.40 12.90 -13.89
N GLU A 66 1.88 12.53 -15.05
CA GLU A 66 0.51 12.82 -15.45
C GLU A 66 -0.54 12.34 -14.41
N LYS A 67 -0.22 11.30 -13.64
CA LYS A 67 -1.06 10.77 -12.55
C LYS A 67 -1.11 11.66 -11.31
N ASP A 68 -0.11 12.50 -11.12
CA ASP A 68 -0.03 13.44 -10.01
C ASP A 68 -0.78 14.74 -10.30
N HIS A 69 -1.27 14.93 -11.52
CA HIS A 69 -2.18 16.02 -11.85
C HIS A 69 -3.64 15.72 -11.45
N PRO A 70 -4.48 16.76 -11.27
CA PRO A 70 -5.93 16.62 -11.10
C PRO A 70 -6.57 15.79 -12.20
N ASP A 71 -7.66 15.09 -11.90
CA ASP A 71 -8.42 14.36 -12.91
C ASP A 71 -8.98 15.29 -13.99
N GLY A 72 -8.91 14.85 -15.25
CA GLY A 72 -9.37 15.60 -16.41
C GLY A 72 -8.52 16.79 -16.88
N GLN A 73 -7.55 17.28 -16.10
CA GLN A 73 -6.71 18.42 -16.51
C GLN A 73 -5.33 18.46 -15.86
N ARG A 74 -4.36 19.13 -16.49
CA ARG A 74 -3.07 19.43 -15.84
C ARG A 74 -3.23 20.59 -14.86
N ALA A 75 -2.45 20.54 -13.79
CA ALA A 75 -2.39 21.62 -12.81
C ALA A 75 -1.66 22.83 -13.41
N THR A 76 -2.20 24.02 -13.19
CA THR A 76 -1.60 25.29 -13.63
C THR A 76 -0.72 25.93 -12.56
N CYS A 77 -0.89 25.51 -11.30
CA CYS A 77 -0.03 25.87 -10.17
C CYS A 77 0.15 24.67 -9.22
N LEU A 78 1.19 24.68 -8.40
CA LEU A 78 1.52 23.65 -7.41
C LEU A 78 0.38 23.45 -6.42
N LYS A 79 -0.35 24.52 -6.07
CA LYS A 79 -1.50 24.44 -5.16
C LYS A 79 -2.65 23.61 -5.75
N GLU A 80 -2.68 23.38 -7.06
CA GLU A 80 -3.70 22.55 -7.70
C GLU A 80 -3.37 21.07 -7.69
N VAL A 81 -2.09 20.71 -7.56
CA VAL A 81 -1.61 19.33 -7.46
C VAL A 81 -2.27 18.65 -6.25
N PRO A 82 -3.01 17.54 -6.41
CA PRO A 82 -3.79 16.95 -5.33
C PRO A 82 -2.98 16.64 -4.07
N ARG A 83 -1.73 16.20 -4.23
CA ARG A 83 -0.84 15.92 -3.10
C ARG A 83 -0.43 17.18 -2.33
N ILE A 84 -0.24 18.31 -3.02
CA ILE A 84 0.00 19.60 -2.39
C ILE A 84 -1.28 20.12 -1.72
N LYS A 85 -2.45 19.96 -2.35
CA LYS A 85 -3.74 20.27 -1.71
C LYS A 85 -3.92 19.51 -0.39
N MET A 86 -3.56 18.23 -0.36
CA MET A 86 -3.60 17.42 0.87
C MET A 86 -2.66 17.96 1.94
N LEU A 87 -1.42 18.33 1.58
CA LEU A 87 -0.48 18.95 2.50
C LEU A 87 -1.03 20.25 3.07
N LEU A 88 -1.51 21.15 2.20
CA LEU A 88 -2.11 22.42 2.61
C LEU A 88 -3.33 22.21 3.50
N ALA A 89 -4.15 21.18 3.25
CA ALA A 89 -5.28 20.83 4.11
C ALA A 89 -4.83 20.39 5.52
N MET A 90 -3.75 19.61 5.63
CA MET A 90 -3.19 19.24 6.94
C MET A 90 -2.62 20.43 7.70
N LEU A 91 -2.09 21.43 6.98
CA LEU A 91 -1.46 22.62 7.58
C LEU A 91 -2.45 23.70 8.02
N ARG A 92 -3.74 23.62 7.65
CA ARG A 92 -4.73 24.63 8.04
C ARG A 92 -4.94 24.68 9.56
N CYS A 93 -4.92 23.54 10.24
CA CYS A 93 -5.17 23.41 11.68
C CYS A 93 -6.41 24.17 12.19
N ASP A 94 -7.35 24.49 11.30
CA ASP A 94 -8.50 25.37 11.53
C ASP A 94 -9.69 24.61 12.12
N ARG A 95 -9.71 23.29 11.95
CA ARG A 95 -10.74 22.39 12.49
C ARG A 95 -10.09 21.40 13.44
N THR A 96 -10.55 21.42 14.69
CA THR A 96 -10.26 20.31 15.61
C THR A 96 -11.10 19.12 15.17
N PRO A 97 -10.48 17.96 14.87
CA PRO A 97 -11.24 16.77 14.52
C PRO A 97 -12.16 16.32 15.66
N ASP A 98 -13.25 15.65 15.32
CA ASP A 98 -14.12 15.04 16.31
C ASP A 98 -13.37 14.01 17.17
N THR A 99 -13.68 13.96 18.46
CA THR A 99 -12.97 13.11 19.44
C THR A 99 -13.20 11.63 19.13
N GLU A 100 -14.42 11.26 18.71
CA GLU A 100 -14.72 9.88 18.33
C GLU A 100 -13.99 9.44 17.05
N GLN A 101 -13.69 10.38 16.15
CA GLN A 101 -12.91 10.11 14.94
C GLN A 101 -11.40 10.00 15.20
N THR A 102 -10.93 10.51 16.35
CA THR A 102 -9.49 10.58 16.70
C THR A 102 -9.11 9.78 17.93
N ARG A 103 -10.07 9.17 18.63
CA ARG A 103 -9.78 8.31 19.77
C ARG A 103 -8.92 7.12 19.35
N TYR A 104 -8.10 6.66 20.28
CA TYR A 104 -7.35 5.43 20.08
C TYR A 104 -8.29 4.23 19.97
N MET A 105 -7.99 3.36 19.01
CA MET A 105 -8.67 2.07 18.91
C MET A 105 -8.30 1.20 20.11
N MET A 106 -9.23 0.37 20.58
CA MET A 106 -9.03 -0.51 21.74
C MET A 106 -8.85 -1.98 21.32
N ILE A 107 -8.08 -2.73 22.13
CA ILE A 107 -7.87 -4.18 21.96
C ILE A 107 -8.94 -4.99 22.71
N LYS A 108 -9.44 -4.46 23.83
CA LYS A 108 -10.46 -5.09 24.67
C LYS A 108 -11.62 -4.12 24.90
N PRO A 109 -12.87 -4.61 25.06
CA PRO A 109 -13.27 -6.02 25.10
C PRO A 109 -13.23 -6.70 23.72
N ASP A 110 -13.48 -5.94 22.65
CA ASP A 110 -13.36 -6.39 21.26
C ASP A 110 -12.16 -5.73 20.59
N ASN A 111 -11.44 -6.49 19.76
CA ASN A 111 -10.26 -5.99 19.05
C ASN A 111 -10.67 -5.15 17.84
N GLU A 112 -10.75 -3.82 18.02
CA GLU A 112 -11.14 -2.87 16.98
C GLU A 112 -10.13 -2.85 15.80
N TYR A 113 -8.87 -3.20 16.05
CA TYR A 113 -7.83 -3.22 15.01
C TYR A 113 -8.06 -4.27 13.92
N LYS A 114 -8.82 -5.34 14.23
CA LYS A 114 -9.10 -6.42 13.28
C LYS A 114 -9.80 -5.92 12.02
N ASN A 115 -10.66 -4.91 12.17
CA ASN A 115 -11.46 -4.33 11.09
C ASN A 115 -11.03 -2.88 10.81
N ARG A 116 -9.77 -2.53 11.07
CA ARG A 116 -9.29 -1.15 10.92
C ARG A 116 -9.42 -0.70 9.45
N PRO A 117 -10.21 0.34 9.16
CA PRO A 117 -10.31 0.86 7.80
C PRO A 117 -9.01 1.56 7.40
N VAL A 118 -8.81 1.70 6.09
CA VAL A 118 -7.77 2.59 5.56
C VAL A 118 -8.09 4.01 6.01
N LEU A 119 -7.07 4.75 6.46
CA LEU A 119 -7.25 6.12 6.91
C LEU A 119 -7.80 7.01 5.79
N PRO A 120 -8.73 7.92 6.09
CA PRO A 120 -9.20 8.89 5.12
C PRO A 120 -8.07 9.83 4.70
N THR A 121 -8.20 10.41 3.51
CA THR A 121 -7.26 11.41 3.03
C THR A 121 -7.46 12.75 3.74
N PRO A 122 -6.44 13.63 3.79
CA PRO A 122 -6.61 14.97 4.34
C PRO A 122 -7.74 15.77 3.69
N LEU A 123 -7.97 15.58 2.39
CA LEU A 123 -9.09 16.23 1.69
C LEU A 123 -10.44 15.68 2.15
N GLN A 124 -10.57 14.36 2.32
CA GLN A 124 -11.78 13.74 2.87
C GLN A 124 -12.08 14.25 4.28
N VAL A 125 -11.07 14.37 5.14
CA VAL A 125 -11.22 14.94 6.49
C VAL A 125 -11.61 16.42 6.44
N ALA A 126 -11.07 17.18 5.48
CA ALA A 126 -11.42 18.59 5.27
C ALA A 126 -12.79 18.80 4.60
N GLY A 127 -13.44 17.74 4.09
CA GLY A 127 -14.66 17.83 3.30
C GLY A 127 -14.46 18.42 1.91
N VAL A 128 -13.26 18.28 1.34
CA VAL A 128 -12.90 18.72 -0.01
C VAL A 128 -12.88 17.52 -0.95
N GLU A 129 -13.35 17.69 -2.18
CA GLU A 129 -13.33 16.63 -3.20
C GLU A 129 -11.89 16.20 -3.53
N ASP A 130 -11.67 14.88 -3.56
CA ASP A 130 -10.38 14.27 -3.87
C ASP A 130 -10.34 13.91 -5.36
N ASN A 131 -9.85 14.83 -6.18
CA ASN A 131 -9.81 14.72 -7.65
C ASN A 131 -8.51 14.09 -8.18
N ARG A 132 -7.94 13.12 -7.48
CA ARG A 132 -6.75 12.39 -7.96
C ARG A 132 -7.11 11.46 -9.12
N ARG A 133 -6.20 11.35 -10.11
CA ARG A 133 -6.25 10.34 -11.18
C ARG A 133 -5.94 8.95 -10.63
N LEU A 134 -6.94 8.35 -10.00
CA LEU A 134 -6.85 7.00 -9.49
C LEU A 134 -7.30 6.05 -10.61
N ASN A 135 -6.43 5.11 -10.99
CA ASN A 135 -6.73 4.10 -12.03
C ASN A 135 -7.84 3.10 -11.63
N ASN A 136 -8.53 3.30 -10.51
CA ASN A 136 -9.64 2.48 -10.04
C ASN A 136 -10.58 3.33 -9.17
N PRO A 137 -11.90 3.02 -9.16
CA PRO A 137 -12.88 3.81 -8.44
C PRO A 137 -12.54 3.84 -6.95
N VAL A 138 -12.54 5.05 -6.41
CA VAL A 138 -12.36 5.33 -4.99
C VAL A 138 -13.31 4.45 -4.18
N SER A 139 -12.76 3.77 -3.17
CA SER A 139 -13.54 3.02 -2.19
C SER A 139 -14.71 3.86 -1.67
N PRO A 140 -15.88 3.22 -1.44
CA PRO A 140 -17.11 3.94 -1.23
C PRO A 140 -17.05 4.79 0.02
N VAL A 141 -17.49 6.04 -0.15
CA VAL A 141 -18.04 6.91 0.87
C VAL A 141 -18.90 6.10 1.83
N VAL A 142 -18.79 6.44 3.11
CA VAL A 142 -19.73 6.15 4.20
C VAL A 142 -21.17 6.06 3.67
N GLN A 143 -21.61 4.84 3.37
CA GLN A 143 -23.02 4.50 3.29
C GLN A 143 -23.23 3.23 4.11
N LYS A 144 -24.40 3.22 4.74
CA LYS A 144 -24.89 2.28 5.74
C LYS A 144 -24.57 0.81 5.42
N LYS A 145 -24.48 0.05 6.52
CA LYS A 145 -24.41 -1.40 6.64
C LYS A 145 -25.06 -2.18 5.48
N ASP A 146 -24.42 -3.31 5.19
CA ASP A 146 -24.90 -4.44 4.38
C ASP A 146 -24.61 -4.33 2.88
N ASN A 147 -23.35 -4.60 2.50
CA ASN A 147 -23.01 -5.64 1.52
C ASN A 147 -21.49 -5.69 1.30
N VAL A 148 -20.89 -6.83 1.64
CA VAL A 148 -19.48 -7.13 1.37
C VAL A 148 -19.33 -7.32 -0.14
N VAL A 149 -18.88 -6.27 -0.85
CA VAL A 149 -18.47 -6.40 -2.26
C VAL A 149 -17.18 -7.20 -2.29
N LYS A 150 -17.29 -8.50 -2.61
CA LYS A 150 -16.16 -9.40 -2.81
C LYS A 150 -15.47 -9.05 -4.12
N SER A 151 -14.14 -8.96 -4.09
CA SER A 151 -13.30 -8.73 -5.28
C SER A 151 -13.55 -9.82 -6.33
N GLU A 152 -13.43 -9.50 -7.62
CA GLU A 152 -13.51 -10.46 -8.74
C GLU A 152 -12.62 -11.70 -8.50
N ARG A 153 -11.45 -11.50 -7.89
CA ARG A 153 -10.54 -12.60 -7.50
C ARG A 153 -11.12 -13.48 -6.39
N GLN A 154 -11.86 -12.91 -5.45
CA GLN A 154 -12.56 -13.66 -4.41
C GLN A 154 -13.78 -14.40 -4.98
N VAL A 155 -14.41 -13.88 -6.03
CA VAL A 155 -15.48 -14.55 -6.78
C VAL A 155 -14.91 -15.72 -7.58
N GLU A 156 -13.74 -15.58 -8.21
CA GLU A 156 -13.04 -16.69 -8.87
C GLU A 156 -12.63 -17.79 -7.88
N ILE A 157 -12.05 -17.41 -6.73
CA ILE A 157 -11.69 -18.36 -5.67
C ILE A 157 -12.94 -19.06 -5.12
N ALA A 158 -14.03 -18.34 -4.89
CA ALA A 158 -15.28 -18.93 -4.42
C ALA A 158 -15.91 -19.84 -5.49
N LYS A 159 -15.89 -19.45 -6.76
CA LYS A 159 -16.43 -20.26 -7.88
C LYS A 159 -15.62 -21.54 -8.10
N ALA A 160 -14.29 -21.47 -7.99
CA ALA A 160 -13.41 -22.64 -8.05
C ALA A 160 -13.61 -23.59 -6.85
N VAL A 161 -13.94 -23.06 -5.67
CA VAL A 161 -14.24 -23.85 -4.46
C VAL A 161 -15.67 -24.40 -4.47
N GLN A 162 -16.61 -23.75 -5.15
CA GLN A 162 -18.05 -24.06 -5.10
C GLN A 162 -18.51 -25.03 -6.21
N SER A 163 -17.74 -25.23 -7.28
CA SER A 163 -18.06 -26.22 -8.32
C SER A 163 -17.69 -27.67 -7.96
N THR A 164 -17.13 -27.91 -6.78
CA THR A 164 -16.89 -29.28 -6.30
C THR A 164 -17.40 -29.36 -4.86
N LYS A 165 -18.60 -29.91 -4.67
CA LYS A 165 -19.01 -30.35 -3.33
C LYS A 165 -18.07 -31.49 -2.96
N VAL A 166 -17.21 -31.23 -1.99
CA VAL A 166 -16.22 -32.19 -1.53
C VAL A 166 -16.75 -32.85 -0.27
N GLU A 167 -16.82 -34.18 -0.26
CA GLU A 167 -17.31 -34.96 0.88
C GLU A 167 -16.15 -35.59 1.66
N ILE A 168 -16.35 -35.80 2.96
CA ILE A 168 -15.39 -36.58 3.78
C ILE A 168 -15.32 -37.99 3.17
N GLU A 169 -14.11 -38.54 3.11
CA GLU A 169 -13.78 -39.81 2.45
C GLU A 169 -13.65 -39.81 0.92
N GLN A 170 -13.90 -38.68 0.25
CA GLN A 170 -13.67 -38.57 -1.18
C GLN A 170 -12.17 -38.67 -1.52
N VAL A 171 -11.86 -39.38 -2.62
CA VAL A 171 -10.51 -39.51 -3.18
C VAL A 171 -10.35 -38.52 -4.33
N LEU A 172 -9.27 -37.75 -4.31
CA LEU A 172 -8.92 -36.77 -5.34
C LEU A 172 -7.47 -36.98 -5.80
N ASP A 173 -7.22 -36.62 -7.06
CA ASP A 173 -5.86 -36.53 -7.58
C ASP A 173 -5.17 -35.27 -7.03
N ALA A 174 -3.91 -35.42 -6.66
CA ALA A 174 -3.08 -34.36 -6.12
C ALA A 174 -1.64 -34.45 -6.66
N ILE A 175 -0.98 -33.31 -6.81
CA ILE A 175 0.42 -33.24 -7.21
C ILE A 175 1.29 -33.06 -5.97
N VAL A 176 2.33 -33.87 -5.83
CA VAL A 176 3.33 -33.67 -4.77
C VAL A 176 4.22 -32.49 -5.12
N ILE A 177 4.12 -31.40 -4.36
CA ILE A 177 4.92 -30.17 -4.60
C ILE A 177 6.28 -30.27 -3.92
N SER A 178 6.30 -30.76 -2.68
CA SER A 178 7.55 -30.83 -1.91
C SER A 178 7.51 -31.89 -0.82
N ILE A 179 8.67 -32.49 -0.55
CA ILE A 179 8.85 -33.47 0.52
C ILE A 179 9.96 -32.98 1.47
N LYS A 180 9.65 -32.85 2.76
CA LYS A 180 10.59 -32.42 3.81
C LYS A 180 10.57 -33.41 4.97
N GLY A 181 11.45 -34.40 4.90
CA GLY A 181 11.45 -35.54 5.83
C GLY A 181 10.11 -36.28 5.76
N ASN A 182 9.40 -36.38 6.88
CA ASN A 182 8.10 -37.05 6.96
C ASN A 182 6.91 -36.15 6.58
N LYS A 183 7.15 -34.96 6.02
CA LYS A 183 6.09 -34.02 5.62
C LYS A 183 6.01 -33.93 4.11
N VAL A 184 4.80 -34.09 3.56
CA VAL A 184 4.53 -34.03 2.13
C VAL A 184 3.53 -32.90 1.87
N THR A 185 3.80 -32.07 0.87
CA THR A 185 2.89 -30.99 0.46
C THR A 185 2.19 -31.36 -0.84
N TYR A 186 0.87 -31.44 -0.80
CA TYR A 186 0.00 -31.78 -1.92
C TYR A 186 -0.66 -30.54 -2.51
N GLN A 187 -0.78 -30.48 -3.84
CA GLN A 187 -1.61 -29.54 -4.57
C GLN A 187 -2.88 -30.24 -5.04
N LEU A 188 -4.04 -29.82 -4.53
CA LEU A 188 -5.35 -30.29 -4.98
C LEU A 188 -6.08 -29.18 -5.73
N LEU A 189 -6.94 -29.54 -6.68
CA LEU A 189 -7.83 -28.62 -7.37
C LEU A 189 -7.09 -27.37 -7.91
N GLU A 190 -5.87 -27.59 -8.41
CA GLU A 190 -4.92 -26.60 -8.95
C GLU A 190 -4.46 -25.47 -8.01
N VAL A 191 -5.10 -25.25 -6.86
CA VAL A 191 -4.86 -24.07 -6.01
C VAL A 191 -4.66 -24.41 -4.53
N VAL A 192 -5.21 -25.52 -4.04
CA VAL A 192 -5.20 -25.87 -2.62
C VAL A 192 -3.90 -26.57 -2.25
N LYS A 193 -3.09 -25.96 -1.40
CA LYS A 193 -1.84 -26.56 -0.89
C LYS A 193 -2.02 -27.04 0.54
N LEU A 194 -1.80 -28.33 0.79
CA LEU A 194 -1.89 -28.94 2.12
C LEU A 194 -0.62 -29.69 2.45
N THR A 195 -0.06 -29.44 3.62
CA THR A 195 1.12 -30.15 4.12
C THR A 195 0.72 -31.14 5.19
N GLU A 196 0.93 -32.42 4.92
CA GLU A 196 0.55 -33.52 5.80
C GLU A 196 1.77 -34.32 6.26
N LYS A 197 1.66 -34.95 7.44
CA LYS A 197 2.70 -35.85 7.95
C LYS A 197 2.43 -37.27 7.47
N GLU A 198 3.34 -37.81 6.66
CA GLU A 198 3.31 -39.16 6.10
C GLU A 198 4.55 -39.97 6.54
N PRO A 199 4.62 -40.41 7.81
CA PRO A 199 5.85 -40.95 8.39
C PRO A 199 6.35 -42.25 7.77
N SER A 200 5.46 -43.08 7.21
CA SER A 200 5.81 -44.35 6.55
C SER A 200 5.76 -44.28 5.02
N LYS A 201 5.09 -43.26 4.46
CA LYS A 201 4.77 -43.16 3.04
C LYS A 201 5.51 -42.01 2.33
N ALA A 202 6.06 -41.05 3.05
CA ALA A 202 6.83 -39.96 2.45
C ALA A 202 8.05 -40.46 1.65
N ALA A 203 8.66 -41.58 2.08
CA ALA A 203 9.84 -42.15 1.42
C ALA A 203 9.54 -42.79 0.05
N SER A 204 8.28 -43.14 -0.23
CA SER A 204 7.85 -43.77 -1.49
C SER A 204 7.30 -42.77 -2.52
N LEU A 205 7.30 -41.48 -2.21
CA LEU A 205 6.74 -40.41 -3.05
C LEU A 205 7.85 -39.58 -3.72
N GLN A 206 7.55 -39.03 -4.89
CA GLN A 206 8.47 -38.14 -5.63
C GLN A 206 7.82 -36.78 -5.90
N GLU A 207 8.63 -35.71 -5.89
CA GLU A 207 8.16 -34.37 -6.27
C GLU A 207 7.74 -34.33 -7.74
N GLY A 208 6.59 -33.72 -8.03
CA GLY A 208 5.96 -33.71 -9.35
C GLY A 208 5.08 -34.92 -9.65
N GLN A 209 5.04 -35.93 -8.79
CA GLN A 209 4.18 -37.12 -8.97
C GLN A 209 2.70 -36.78 -8.74
N VAL A 210 1.83 -37.30 -9.61
CA VAL A 210 0.37 -37.30 -9.41
C VAL A 210 0.00 -38.51 -8.55
N VAL A 211 -0.71 -38.27 -7.45
CA VAL A 211 -1.10 -39.28 -6.46
C VAL A 211 -2.53 -39.10 -6.00
N GLN A 212 -3.13 -40.18 -5.50
CA GLN A 212 -4.47 -40.15 -4.93
C GLN A 212 -4.41 -39.85 -3.43
N VAL A 213 -5.22 -38.91 -2.98
CA VAL A 213 -5.35 -38.54 -1.58
C VAL A 213 -6.82 -38.57 -1.15
N LYS A 214 -7.08 -39.14 0.03
CA LYS A 214 -8.40 -39.23 0.66
C LYS A 214 -8.57 -38.07 1.63
N ILE A 215 -9.75 -37.45 1.61
CA ILE A 215 -10.07 -36.35 2.51
C ILE A 215 -10.46 -36.88 3.88
N THR A 216 -9.75 -36.43 4.91
CA THR A 216 -9.93 -36.90 6.29
C THR A 216 -10.71 -35.91 7.15
N ALA A 217 -10.67 -34.61 6.83
CA ALA A 217 -11.47 -33.62 7.53
C ALA A 217 -11.77 -32.40 6.66
N LEU A 218 -12.91 -31.78 6.94
CA LEU A 218 -13.34 -30.48 6.40
C LEU A 218 -13.38 -29.44 7.53
N LYS A 219 -13.31 -28.16 7.17
CA LYS A 219 -13.56 -27.02 8.07
C LYS A 219 -15.05 -26.67 8.10
N GLU A 220 -15.44 -25.79 9.03
CA GLU A 220 -16.83 -25.31 9.17
C GLU A 220 -17.35 -24.59 7.90
N ASP A 221 -16.44 -24.10 7.06
CA ASP A 221 -16.74 -23.44 5.77
C ASP A 221 -16.83 -24.42 4.58
N GLY A 222 -16.67 -25.74 4.82
CA GLY A 222 -16.67 -26.78 3.79
C GLY A 222 -15.35 -26.97 3.06
N SER A 223 -14.29 -26.20 3.38
CA SER A 223 -12.97 -26.37 2.77
C SER A 223 -12.20 -27.56 3.35
N ILE A 224 -11.28 -28.13 2.56
CA ILE A 224 -10.46 -29.27 2.96
C ILE A 224 -9.52 -28.84 4.11
N LYS A 225 -9.62 -29.54 5.24
CA LYS A 225 -8.78 -29.32 6.43
C LYS A 225 -7.55 -30.22 6.42
N SER A 226 -7.74 -31.48 6.05
CA SER A 226 -6.66 -32.46 5.98
C SER A 226 -6.94 -33.58 4.99
N VAL A 227 -5.86 -34.16 4.46
CA VAL A 227 -5.88 -35.27 3.51
C VAL A 227 -4.91 -36.36 3.94
N LYS A 228 -5.05 -37.56 3.38
CA LYS A 228 -4.14 -38.68 3.61
C LYS A 228 -3.87 -39.40 2.30
N PHE A 229 -2.61 -39.75 2.06
CA PHE A 229 -2.23 -40.52 0.88
C PHE A 229 -2.92 -41.90 0.85
N VAL A 230 -3.40 -42.28 -0.34
CA VAL A 230 -3.94 -43.61 -0.64
C VAL A 230 -2.93 -44.33 -1.52
N ASP A 231 -2.46 -45.50 -1.07
CA ASP A 231 -1.58 -46.37 -1.86
C ASP A 231 -2.31 -46.99 -3.06
#